data_AF-A0A4U5MV80-F1
#
_entry.id   AF-A0A4U5MV80-F1
#
_cell.length_a   1.000
_cell.length_b   1.000
_cell.length_c   1.000
_cell.angle_alpha   90.00
_cell.angle_beta   90.00
_cell.angle_gamma   90.00
#
_symmetry.space_group_name_H-M   'P 1'
#
loop_
_entity.id
_entity.type
_entity.pdbx_description
1 polymer ?
#
loop_
_entity_poly.entity_id
_entity_poly.type
_entity_poly.pdbx_seq_one_letter_code
_entity_poly.pdbx_strand_id
1 'polypeptide(L)'
;MFAIKSSSGAWLCVLLLAAAVYETQAGSGSTESGQARDRKAKSKDLTDTTDSNGNCLLVATMWNISLQLSGEEAIEWHAILDEANMTAHNSSLTSDDIIVKISAEIKMFFMKFPDCNEKFRYFTIGGWGDFSGLFQVTIWINADFTESVITLENGKCKLEDALLEFESTISDQSEKDALDELRAEIDFCIKDTSLSYEEKMANLSLTFINFFKLHAAWEVDIRGIDIPGFGSIDAFLEVSMQFYRMANFFQLFVVAPGQTDCQLVVDLTSEMNNAKYNFSRSEKTSLTDFIGNIRVLIAGNASLSITAKIKAVVYQYSQLMMTSSFLKFRLREFNIGVAFDFGTFGDLLDASDFGSRFPPTSPPTTSPAPTTTPVQGDCSKAPDVLSIFNGNMTIFYQSSDTFLKNNPGTQATNWRPYLNMCQNQAIMNSTLSVQDKIKKIGSIITTYVGTNSARISFVYSITITGWGNYKQFCTCGGF
;
A
#
# COMPACT_ATOMS: atom_id res chain seq x y z
N MET A 1 50.80 13.27 3.96
CA MET A 1 49.91 13.72 2.87
C MET A 1 49.77 12.55 1.90
N PHE A 2 48.97 11.55 2.26
CA PHE A 2 48.63 10.42 1.39
C PHE A 2 47.16 10.57 1.01
N ALA A 3 46.93 10.89 -0.25
CA ALA A 3 45.60 10.96 -0.83
C ALA A 3 45.06 9.53 -0.99
N ILE A 4 44.12 9.16 -0.14
CA ILE A 4 43.22 8.02 -0.39
C ILE A 4 42.25 8.49 -1.48
N LYS A 5 42.56 8.20 -2.74
CA LYS A 5 41.59 8.27 -3.84
C LYS A 5 40.56 7.17 -3.56
N SER A 6 39.37 7.59 -3.14
CA SER A 6 38.34 6.71 -2.60
C SER A 6 37.69 5.83 -3.66
N SER A 7 37.39 4.62 -3.22
CA SER A 7 36.79 3.46 -3.86
C SER A 7 35.34 3.62 -4.33
N SER A 8 34.78 4.84 -4.35
CA SER A 8 33.36 5.10 -4.60
C SER A 8 32.90 4.75 -6.02
N GLY A 9 33.76 4.87 -7.02
CA GLY A 9 33.42 4.52 -8.42
C GLY A 9 33.22 3.02 -8.67
N ALA A 10 33.97 2.16 -7.97
CA ALA A 10 33.86 0.71 -8.11
C ALA A 10 32.55 0.17 -7.51
N TRP A 11 32.12 0.72 -6.38
CA TRP A 11 30.82 0.39 -5.77
C TRP A 11 29.64 0.85 -6.61
N LEU A 12 29.75 2.01 -7.28
CA LEU A 12 28.75 2.49 -8.23
C LEU A 12 28.60 1.54 -9.42
N CYS A 13 29.72 1.07 -9.98
CA CYS A 13 29.71 0.09 -11.08
C CYS A 13 29.15 -1.26 -10.65
N VAL A 14 29.45 -1.76 -9.44
CA VAL A 14 28.89 -3.03 -8.93
C VAL A 14 27.39 -2.93 -8.65
N LEU A 15 26.90 -1.79 -8.13
CA LEU A 15 25.46 -1.54 -7.95
C LEU A 15 24.72 -1.38 -9.28
N LEU A 16 25.32 -0.70 -10.26
CA LEU A 16 24.76 -0.55 -11.61
C LEU A 16 24.78 -1.87 -12.39
N LEU A 17 25.84 -2.67 -12.27
CA LEU A 17 25.93 -4.02 -12.84
C LEU A 17 24.94 -4.98 -12.16
N ALA A 18 24.79 -4.90 -10.83
CA ALA A 18 23.75 -5.66 -10.14
C ALA A 18 22.37 -5.28 -10.70
N ALA A 19 21.98 -4.00 -10.68
CA ALA A 19 20.67 -3.55 -11.15
C ALA A 19 20.39 -3.89 -12.64
N ALA A 20 21.40 -3.76 -13.52
CA ALA A 20 21.27 -4.07 -14.95
C ALA A 20 21.29 -5.59 -15.25
N VAL A 21 22.05 -6.40 -14.50
CA VAL A 21 22.02 -7.87 -14.62
C VAL A 21 20.72 -8.42 -14.00
N TYR A 22 20.11 -7.74 -13.02
CA TYR A 22 18.83 -8.12 -12.41
C TYR A 22 17.58 -7.83 -13.26
N GLU A 23 17.71 -7.14 -14.41
CA GLU A 23 16.65 -7.11 -15.44
C GLU A 23 16.61 -8.42 -16.26
N THR A 24 17.69 -9.21 -16.28
CA THR A 24 17.82 -10.37 -17.18
C THR A 24 17.90 -11.74 -16.50
N GLN A 25 17.99 -11.83 -15.17
CA GLN A 25 17.99 -13.11 -14.45
C GLN A 25 16.94 -13.19 -13.35
N ALA A 26 15.76 -13.67 -13.72
CA ALA A 26 14.82 -14.31 -12.81
C ALA A 26 15.42 -15.66 -12.35
N GLY A 27 16.29 -15.65 -11.35
CA GLY A 27 16.77 -16.89 -10.72
C GLY A 27 18.25 -16.89 -10.35
N SER A 28 18.61 -16.30 -9.20
CA SER A 28 19.72 -16.83 -8.40
C SER A 28 19.42 -16.59 -6.93
N GLY A 29 19.68 -17.61 -6.10
CA GLY A 29 19.18 -17.75 -4.73
C GLY A 29 19.82 -16.87 -3.66
N SER A 30 20.16 -15.61 -3.96
CA SER A 30 20.84 -14.70 -3.01
C SER A 30 20.10 -13.37 -2.74
N THR A 31 18.87 -13.21 -3.22
CA THR A 31 18.01 -12.04 -2.95
C THR A 31 16.87 -12.41 -2.00
N GLU A 32 16.33 -11.46 -1.22
CA GLU A 32 15.14 -11.69 -0.36
C GLU A 32 14.01 -12.40 -1.12
N SER A 33 13.70 -11.93 -2.33
CA SER A 33 12.65 -12.53 -3.17
C SER A 33 12.98 -13.95 -3.63
N GLY A 34 14.27 -14.31 -3.70
CA GLY A 34 14.72 -15.67 -3.98
C GLY A 34 14.48 -16.58 -2.78
N GLN A 35 14.77 -16.10 -1.57
CA GLN A 35 14.47 -16.80 -0.33
C GLN A 35 12.96 -16.94 -0.10
N ALA A 36 12.16 -15.92 -0.43
CA ALA A 36 10.70 -15.99 -0.36
C ALA A 36 10.13 -17.08 -1.28
N ARG A 37 10.63 -17.19 -2.52
CA ARG A 37 10.26 -18.27 -3.44
C ARG A 37 10.65 -19.65 -2.92
N ASP A 38 11.84 -19.80 -2.36
CA ASP A 38 12.29 -21.05 -1.76
C ASP A 38 11.41 -21.44 -0.56
N ARG A 39 11.05 -20.48 0.31
CA ARG A 39 10.12 -20.68 1.42
C ARG A 39 8.75 -21.18 0.96
N LYS A 40 8.16 -20.58 -0.09
CA LYS A 40 6.89 -21.08 -0.64
C LYS A 40 7.05 -22.48 -1.24
N ALA A 41 8.12 -22.74 -2.00
CA ALA A 41 8.34 -24.06 -2.60
C ALA A 41 8.45 -25.18 -1.54
N LYS A 42 8.98 -24.84 -0.37
CA LYS A 42 9.16 -25.74 0.78
C LYS A 42 8.07 -25.59 1.85
N SER A 43 6.98 -24.86 1.58
CA SER A 43 5.98 -24.55 2.62
C SER A 43 5.35 -25.80 3.21
N LYS A 44 5.22 -26.87 2.44
CA LYS A 44 4.70 -28.16 2.90
C LYS A 44 5.56 -28.83 3.96
N ASP A 45 6.86 -28.53 4.03
CA ASP A 45 7.74 -29.05 5.08
C ASP A 45 7.29 -28.60 6.49
N LEU A 46 6.54 -27.49 6.58
CA LEU A 46 5.97 -26.99 7.83
C LEU A 46 4.98 -27.95 8.47
N THR A 47 4.25 -28.70 7.64
CA THR A 47 3.10 -29.54 8.04
C THR A 47 3.36 -31.02 7.82
N ASP A 48 4.10 -31.37 6.78
CA ASP A 48 4.25 -32.76 6.31
C ASP A 48 5.43 -33.47 7.02
N THR A 49 6.33 -32.72 7.65
CA THR A 49 7.44 -33.27 8.43
C THR A 49 7.08 -33.31 9.91
N THR A 50 7.08 -34.49 10.51
CA THR A 50 6.77 -34.70 11.94
C THR A 50 8.00 -35.07 12.76
N ASP A 51 8.06 -34.59 13.99
CA ASP A 51 9.04 -35.02 14.99
C ASP A 51 8.67 -36.39 15.62
N SER A 52 9.46 -36.85 16.58
CA SER A 52 9.23 -38.11 17.29
C SER A 52 7.95 -38.12 18.14
N ASN A 53 7.37 -36.95 18.42
CA ASN A 53 6.12 -36.79 19.17
C ASN A 53 4.90 -36.68 18.24
N GLY A 54 5.09 -36.76 16.92
CA GLY A 54 4.04 -36.58 15.92
C GLY A 54 3.74 -35.12 15.60
N ASN A 55 4.43 -34.15 16.21
CA ASN A 55 4.19 -32.74 15.94
C ASN A 55 4.83 -32.35 14.61
N CYS A 56 4.08 -31.65 13.76
CA CYS A 56 4.66 -31.00 12.59
C CYS A 56 5.60 -29.86 12.99
N LEU A 57 6.43 -29.39 12.06
CA LEU A 57 7.44 -28.36 12.34
C LEU A 57 6.85 -27.06 12.90
N LEU A 58 5.67 -26.66 12.43
CA LEU A 58 4.97 -25.46 12.91
C LEU A 58 4.52 -25.62 14.38
N VAL A 59 3.85 -26.73 14.70
CA VAL A 59 3.38 -27.04 16.06
C VAL A 59 4.56 -27.22 17.03
N ALA A 60 5.62 -27.90 16.61
CA ALA A 60 6.84 -28.06 17.41
C ALA A 60 7.50 -26.71 17.73
N THR A 61 7.49 -25.78 16.77
CA THR A 61 8.01 -24.42 16.99
C THR A 61 7.13 -23.65 17.97
N MET A 62 5.81 -23.75 17.82
CA MET A 62 4.87 -23.12 18.76
C MET A 62 5.01 -23.67 20.19
N TRP A 63 5.22 -24.98 20.34
CA TRP A 63 5.55 -25.60 21.62
C TRP A 63 6.83 -25.02 22.23
N ASN A 64 7.89 -24.84 21.44
CA ASN A 64 9.13 -24.24 21.96
C ASN A 64 8.98 -22.79 22.42
N ILE A 65 8.04 -22.04 21.82
CA ILE A 65 7.70 -20.69 22.27
C ILE A 65 6.92 -20.73 23.58
N SER A 66 6.01 -21.69 23.76
CA SER A 66 5.19 -21.77 24.98
C SER A 66 6.05 -21.89 26.25
N LEU A 67 7.21 -22.55 26.15
CA LEU A 67 8.19 -22.68 27.23
C LEU A 67 8.84 -21.36 27.66
N GLN A 68 8.69 -20.28 26.87
CA GLN A 68 9.32 -18.97 27.10
C GLN A 68 8.31 -17.88 27.47
N LEU A 69 7.03 -18.22 27.60
CA LEU A 69 5.94 -17.32 27.94
C LEU A 69 5.53 -17.48 29.40
N SER A 70 5.00 -16.42 30.02
CA SER A 70 4.57 -16.46 31.41
C SER A 70 3.51 -15.42 31.72
N GLY A 71 2.28 -15.83 32.01
CA GLY A 71 1.19 -14.92 32.35
C GLY A 71 0.00 -15.13 31.43
N GLU A 72 -0.69 -14.05 31.08
CA GLU A 72 -1.88 -14.07 30.21
C GLU A 72 -1.52 -14.52 28.79
N GLU A 73 -0.39 -14.04 28.26
CA GLU A 73 0.10 -14.41 26.94
C GLU A 73 0.45 -15.90 26.86
N ALA A 74 0.88 -16.51 27.98
CA ALA A 74 1.10 -17.95 28.02
C ALA A 74 -0.22 -18.72 27.94
N ILE A 75 -1.26 -18.29 28.66
CA ILE A 75 -2.57 -18.96 28.64
C ILE A 75 -3.15 -18.95 27.23
N GLU A 76 -3.12 -17.79 26.57
CA GLU A 76 -3.65 -17.67 25.20
C GLU A 76 -2.80 -18.40 24.18
N TRP A 77 -1.48 -18.39 24.33
CA TRP A 77 -0.60 -19.16 23.45
C TRP A 77 -0.84 -20.67 23.56
N HIS A 78 -1.11 -21.18 24.76
CA HIS A 78 -1.45 -22.60 24.93
C HIS A 78 -2.79 -22.94 24.28
N ALA A 79 -3.79 -22.04 24.35
CA ALA A 79 -5.07 -22.25 23.67
C ALA A 79 -4.90 -22.34 22.15
N ILE A 80 -4.18 -21.40 21.53
CA ILE A 80 -3.92 -21.47 20.08
C ILE A 80 -3.02 -22.65 19.69
N LEU A 81 -2.13 -23.10 20.59
CA LEU A 81 -1.27 -24.27 20.35
C LEU A 81 -2.08 -25.56 20.31
N ASP A 82 -3.05 -25.71 21.22
CA ASP A 82 -3.96 -26.87 21.23
C ASP A 82 -4.81 -26.90 19.95
N GLU A 83 -5.33 -25.74 19.52
CA GLU A 83 -6.08 -25.60 18.26
C GLU A 83 -5.22 -25.85 17.03
N ALA A 84 -3.99 -25.34 17.01
CA ALA A 84 -3.02 -25.59 15.95
C ALA A 84 -2.68 -27.07 15.85
N ASN A 85 -2.53 -27.76 16.99
CA ASN A 85 -2.25 -29.19 17.02
C ASN A 85 -3.44 -30.00 16.47
N MET A 86 -4.68 -29.65 16.84
CA MET A 86 -5.88 -30.26 16.25
C MET A 86 -5.99 -30.01 14.74
N THR A 87 -5.70 -28.78 14.30
CA THR A 87 -5.73 -28.39 12.89
C THR A 87 -4.70 -29.15 12.08
N ALA A 88 -3.47 -29.27 12.58
CA ALA A 88 -2.38 -29.98 11.91
C ALA A 88 -2.65 -31.48 11.72
N HIS A 89 -3.41 -32.10 12.62
CA HIS A 89 -3.78 -33.52 12.54
C HIS A 89 -5.10 -33.76 11.79
N ASN A 90 -5.74 -32.72 11.26
CA ASN A 90 -7.00 -32.88 10.55
C ASN A 90 -6.77 -33.37 9.12
N SER A 91 -7.04 -34.65 8.89
CA SER A 91 -6.92 -35.30 7.57
C SER A 91 -7.81 -34.73 6.46
N SER A 92 -8.83 -33.91 6.78
CA SER A 92 -9.67 -33.26 5.77
C SER A 92 -9.06 -31.97 5.23
N LEU A 93 -7.99 -31.46 5.83
CA LEU A 93 -7.33 -30.22 5.44
C LEU A 93 -6.09 -30.52 4.61
N THR A 94 -5.82 -29.68 3.62
CA THR A 94 -4.55 -29.70 2.90
C THR A 94 -3.45 -29.02 3.71
N SER A 95 -2.18 -29.25 3.35
CA SER A 95 -1.04 -28.55 3.95
C SER A 95 -1.18 -27.03 3.88
N ASP A 96 -1.68 -26.51 2.75
CA ASP A 96 -1.91 -25.07 2.57
C ASP A 96 -3.05 -24.56 3.48
N ASP A 97 -4.14 -25.31 3.65
CA ASP A 97 -5.22 -24.95 4.60
C ASP A 97 -4.73 -24.89 6.05
N ILE A 98 -3.90 -25.86 6.45
CA ILE A 98 -3.30 -25.94 7.79
C ILE A 98 -2.41 -24.71 8.02
N ILE A 99 -1.56 -24.38 7.04
CA ILE A 99 -0.67 -23.20 7.10
C ILE A 99 -1.48 -21.92 7.26
N VAL A 100 -2.50 -21.71 6.41
CA VAL A 100 -3.32 -20.49 6.43
C VAL A 100 -4.01 -20.32 7.78
N LYS A 101 -4.66 -21.39 8.29
CA LYS A 101 -5.39 -21.37 9.56
C LYS A 101 -4.48 -21.09 10.76
N ILE A 102 -3.40 -21.85 10.91
CA ILE A 102 -2.48 -21.67 12.04
C ILE A 102 -1.78 -20.31 11.97
N SER A 103 -1.41 -19.86 10.76
CA SER A 103 -0.83 -18.54 10.54
C SER A 103 -1.75 -17.41 11.00
N ALA A 104 -3.05 -17.51 10.75
CA ALA A 104 -4.03 -16.51 11.16
C ALA A 104 -4.12 -16.39 12.70
N GLU A 105 -4.18 -17.52 13.41
CA GLU A 105 -4.21 -17.54 14.88
C GLU A 105 -2.96 -16.91 15.50
N ILE A 106 -1.78 -17.27 14.98
CA ILE A 106 -0.51 -16.68 15.46
C ILE A 106 -0.49 -15.17 15.19
N LYS A 107 -0.97 -14.73 14.03
CA LYS A 107 -1.01 -13.30 13.69
C LYS A 107 -1.94 -12.53 14.62
N MET A 108 -3.13 -13.06 14.91
CA MET A 108 -4.07 -12.46 15.89
C MET A 108 -3.43 -12.38 17.27
N PHE A 109 -2.73 -13.43 17.71
CA PHE A 109 -1.99 -13.41 18.96
C PHE A 109 -0.91 -12.31 18.98
N PHE A 110 -0.12 -12.16 17.92
CA PHE A 110 0.90 -11.10 17.82
C PHE A 110 0.31 -9.69 17.77
N MET A 111 -0.89 -9.51 17.21
CA MET A 111 -1.60 -8.23 17.27
C MET A 111 -2.03 -7.89 18.70
N LYS A 112 -2.49 -8.89 19.46
CA LYS A 112 -2.92 -8.72 20.86
C LYS A 112 -1.76 -8.54 21.84
N PHE A 113 -0.63 -9.21 21.60
CA PHE A 113 0.56 -9.12 22.44
C PHE A 113 1.78 -8.58 21.64
N PRO A 114 1.90 -7.25 21.46
CA PRO A 114 2.98 -6.63 20.68
C PRO A 114 4.39 -6.99 21.17
N ASP A 115 4.59 -7.17 22.47
CA ASP A 115 5.89 -7.58 23.04
C ASP A 115 6.28 -9.00 22.58
N CYS A 116 5.28 -9.90 22.46
CA CYS A 116 5.50 -11.23 21.90
C CYS A 116 5.79 -11.16 20.39
N ASN A 117 5.11 -10.27 19.66
CA ASN A 117 5.42 -10.02 18.25
C ASN A 117 6.88 -9.57 18.07
N GLU A 118 7.35 -8.60 18.87
CA GLU A 118 8.75 -8.15 18.83
C GLU A 118 9.75 -9.28 19.13
N LYS A 119 9.44 -10.10 20.14
CA LYS A 119 10.30 -11.20 20.56
C LYS A 119 10.32 -12.37 19.57
N PHE A 120 9.18 -12.73 18.99
CA PHE A 120 9.01 -14.01 18.28
C PHE A 120 8.78 -13.88 16.77
N ARG A 121 8.50 -12.71 16.20
CA ARG A 121 8.20 -12.60 14.75
C ARG A 121 9.31 -13.14 13.83
N TYR A 122 10.56 -13.07 14.26
CA TYR A 122 11.71 -13.63 13.54
C TYR A 122 12.31 -14.87 14.20
N PHE A 123 11.55 -15.53 15.08
CA PHE A 123 11.93 -16.81 15.66
C PHE A 123 11.92 -17.88 14.57
N THR A 124 12.98 -18.68 14.51
CA THR A 124 13.18 -19.63 13.42
C THR A 124 12.23 -20.83 13.55
N ILE A 125 11.54 -21.15 12.46
CA ILE A 125 10.72 -22.34 12.29
C ILE A 125 11.60 -23.42 11.64
N GLY A 126 12.27 -24.22 12.48
CA GLY A 126 13.18 -25.27 12.03
C GLY A 126 14.27 -24.79 11.06
N GLY A 127 14.42 -25.49 9.93
CA GLY A 127 15.29 -25.08 8.82
C GLY A 127 14.58 -24.28 7.73
N TRP A 128 13.30 -23.93 7.92
CA TRP A 128 12.44 -23.39 6.87
C TRP A 128 12.51 -21.85 6.76
N GLY A 129 12.37 -21.15 7.89
CA GLY A 129 12.23 -19.69 7.88
C GLY A 129 11.84 -19.13 9.25
N ASP A 130 11.01 -18.09 9.27
CA ASP A 130 10.48 -17.45 10.48
C ASP A 130 8.99 -17.08 10.31
N PHE A 131 8.33 -16.58 11.36
CA PHE A 131 6.89 -16.24 11.28
C PHE A 131 6.60 -15.09 10.32
N SER A 132 7.52 -14.14 10.12
CA SER A 132 7.37 -13.14 9.06
C SER A 132 7.32 -13.79 7.67
N GLY A 133 8.16 -14.81 7.44
CA GLY A 133 8.11 -15.63 6.24
C GLY A 133 6.82 -16.44 6.13
N LEU A 134 6.31 -16.98 7.25
CA LEU A 134 5.04 -17.71 7.31
C LEU A 134 3.88 -16.83 6.85
N PHE A 135 3.74 -15.63 7.43
CA PHE A 135 2.68 -14.69 7.08
C PHE A 135 2.71 -14.34 5.59
N GLN A 136 3.89 -14.12 5.03
CA GLN A 136 3.98 -13.83 3.60
C GLN A 136 3.64 -15.04 2.72
N VAL A 137 4.01 -16.25 3.14
CA VAL A 137 3.63 -17.47 2.41
C VAL A 137 2.11 -17.71 2.46
N THR A 138 1.45 -17.35 3.56
CA THR A 138 -0.01 -17.39 3.68
C THR A 138 -0.68 -16.44 2.67
N ILE A 139 -0.20 -15.20 2.55
CA ILE A 139 -0.69 -14.26 1.52
C ILE A 139 -0.50 -14.84 0.12
N TRP A 140 0.63 -15.49 -0.14
CA TRP A 140 0.94 -16.13 -1.41
C TRP A 140 0.09 -17.37 -1.73
N ILE A 141 -0.40 -18.08 -0.71
CA ILE A 141 -1.36 -19.17 -0.86
C ILE A 141 -2.72 -18.57 -1.23
N ASN A 142 -3.19 -17.60 -0.44
CA ASN A 142 -4.49 -16.97 -0.65
C ASN A 142 -4.60 -16.28 -2.02
N ALA A 143 -3.51 -15.66 -2.48
CA ALA A 143 -3.46 -14.99 -3.79
C ALA A 143 -3.75 -15.91 -4.98
N ASP A 144 -3.51 -17.23 -4.85
CA ASP A 144 -3.85 -18.20 -5.91
C ASP A 144 -5.38 -18.40 -6.05
N PHE A 145 -6.18 -17.92 -5.09
CA PHE A 145 -7.63 -18.13 -5.04
C PHE A 145 -8.46 -16.83 -5.05
N THR A 146 -7.84 -15.67 -4.88
CA THR A 146 -8.53 -14.38 -4.75
C THR A 146 -9.29 -13.94 -6.01
N GLU A 147 -8.91 -14.41 -7.20
CA GLU A 147 -9.67 -14.12 -8.42
C GLU A 147 -11.09 -14.71 -8.36
N SER A 148 -11.25 -15.89 -7.74
CA SER A 148 -12.56 -16.53 -7.58
C SER A 148 -13.50 -15.77 -6.63
N VAL A 149 -12.95 -14.91 -5.77
CA VAL A 149 -13.72 -14.09 -4.82
C VAL A 149 -14.45 -12.96 -5.52
N ILE A 150 -13.82 -12.39 -6.55
CA ILE A 150 -14.33 -11.23 -7.30
C ILE A 150 -14.89 -11.58 -8.69
N THR A 151 -14.88 -12.86 -9.04
CA THR A 151 -15.49 -13.34 -10.30
C THR A 151 -17.01 -13.26 -10.18
N LEU A 152 -17.67 -12.71 -11.21
CA LEU A 152 -19.12 -12.58 -11.24
C LEU A 152 -19.78 -13.91 -11.63
N GLU A 153 -20.57 -14.47 -10.72
CA GLU A 153 -21.47 -15.60 -10.95
C GLU A 153 -22.91 -15.09 -10.81
N ASN A 154 -23.73 -15.23 -11.86
CA ASN A 154 -25.09 -14.67 -11.91
C ASN A 154 -25.18 -13.15 -11.62
N GLY A 155 -24.11 -12.41 -11.92
CA GLY A 155 -24.07 -10.94 -11.80
C GLY A 155 -23.66 -10.39 -10.43
N LYS A 156 -23.24 -11.26 -9.49
CA LYS A 156 -22.64 -10.90 -8.20
C LYS A 156 -21.36 -11.72 -7.96
N CYS A 157 -20.46 -11.21 -7.12
CA CYS A 157 -19.30 -11.98 -6.66
C CYS A 157 -19.44 -12.43 -5.20
N LYS A 158 -18.58 -13.36 -4.77
CA LYS A 158 -18.61 -13.91 -3.41
C LYS A 158 -18.35 -12.86 -2.33
N LEU A 159 -17.54 -11.85 -2.62
CA LEU A 159 -17.29 -10.74 -1.69
C LEU A 159 -18.56 -9.92 -1.42
N GLU A 160 -19.33 -9.62 -2.46
CA GLU A 160 -20.59 -8.90 -2.33
C GLU A 160 -21.64 -9.74 -1.58
N ASP A 161 -21.70 -11.04 -1.87
CA ASP A 161 -22.63 -11.95 -1.18
C ASP A 161 -22.31 -12.05 0.32
N ALA A 162 -21.04 -12.13 0.70
CA ALA A 162 -20.62 -12.15 2.10
C ALA A 162 -20.99 -10.85 2.85
N LEU A 163 -20.78 -9.70 2.21
CA LEU A 163 -21.19 -8.39 2.77
C LEU A 163 -22.72 -8.27 2.87
N LEU A 164 -23.46 -8.83 1.93
CA LEU A 164 -24.93 -8.84 1.95
C LEU A 164 -25.50 -9.74 3.04
N GLU A 165 -24.89 -10.89 3.29
CA GLU A 165 -25.26 -11.74 4.41
C GLU A 165 -24.98 -11.02 5.74
N PHE A 166 -23.82 -10.38 5.88
CA PHE A 166 -23.50 -9.61 7.09
C PHE A 166 -24.47 -8.44 7.32
N GLU A 167 -24.79 -7.66 6.29
CA GLU A 167 -25.76 -6.56 6.40
C GLU A 167 -27.13 -7.05 6.90
N SER A 168 -27.55 -8.26 6.53
CA SER A 168 -28.83 -8.82 6.98
C SER A 168 -28.90 -9.01 8.50
N THR A 169 -27.74 -9.10 9.18
CA THR A 169 -27.63 -9.21 10.64
C THR A 169 -27.69 -7.86 11.35
N ILE A 170 -27.49 -6.77 10.62
CA ILE A 170 -27.49 -5.41 11.15
C ILE A 170 -28.93 -4.91 11.34
N SER A 171 -29.18 -4.20 12.43
CA SER A 171 -30.48 -3.60 12.71
C SER A 171 -30.54 -2.11 12.42
N ASP A 172 -29.42 -1.40 12.50
CA ASP A 172 -29.35 0.04 12.28
C ASP A 172 -29.37 0.37 10.77
N GLN A 173 -30.23 1.30 10.38
CA GLN A 173 -30.41 1.65 8.96
C GLN A 173 -29.23 2.44 8.39
N SER A 174 -28.59 3.30 9.19
CA SER A 174 -27.43 4.07 8.72
C SER A 174 -26.22 3.16 8.45
N GLU A 175 -26.10 2.07 9.21
CA GLU A 175 -25.09 1.04 8.99
C GLU A 175 -25.36 0.24 7.72
N LYS A 176 -26.63 -0.08 7.45
CA LYS A 176 -27.04 -0.70 6.18
C LYS A 176 -26.75 0.20 4.98
N ASP A 177 -27.12 1.48 5.07
CA ASP A 177 -26.90 2.44 3.99
C ASP A 177 -25.39 2.56 3.67
N ALA A 178 -24.51 2.53 4.68
CA ALA A 178 -23.06 2.56 4.49
C ALA A 178 -22.51 1.26 3.85
N LEU A 179 -23.02 0.09 4.22
CA LEU A 179 -22.65 -1.18 3.58
C LEU A 179 -23.19 -1.27 2.14
N ASP A 180 -24.37 -0.73 1.88
CA ASP A 180 -24.93 -0.58 0.54
C ASP A 180 -24.02 0.27 -0.36
N GLU A 181 -23.52 1.40 0.16
CA GLU A 181 -22.54 2.24 -0.54
C GLU A 181 -21.23 1.49 -0.80
N LEU A 182 -20.69 0.78 0.21
CA LEU A 182 -19.48 -0.04 0.05
C LEU A 182 -19.66 -1.11 -1.04
N ARG A 183 -20.77 -1.86 -1.02
CA ARG A 183 -21.06 -2.85 -2.04
C ARG A 183 -21.21 -2.23 -3.43
N ALA A 184 -21.84 -1.07 -3.55
CA ALA A 184 -21.96 -0.37 -4.83
C ALA A 184 -20.59 0.04 -5.40
N GLU A 185 -19.65 0.48 -4.56
CA GLU A 185 -18.27 0.77 -4.99
C GLU A 185 -17.53 -0.50 -5.43
N ILE A 186 -17.71 -1.62 -4.71
CA ILE A 186 -17.16 -2.93 -5.07
C ILE A 186 -17.71 -3.39 -6.42
N ASP A 187 -19.04 -3.35 -6.60
CA ASP A 187 -19.72 -3.75 -7.83
C ASP A 187 -19.22 -2.95 -9.04
N PHE A 188 -19.09 -1.63 -8.87
CA PHE A 188 -18.55 -0.74 -9.89
C PHE A 188 -17.12 -1.12 -10.30
N CYS A 189 -16.25 -1.39 -9.32
CA CYS A 189 -14.87 -1.80 -9.56
C CYS A 189 -14.80 -3.14 -10.31
N ILE A 190 -15.58 -4.13 -9.88
CA ILE A 190 -15.56 -5.48 -10.44
C ILE A 190 -16.12 -5.51 -11.87
N LYS A 191 -17.20 -4.75 -12.13
CA LYS A 191 -17.84 -4.67 -13.46
C LYS A 191 -17.08 -3.81 -14.46
N ASP A 192 -16.10 -3.02 -14.02
CA ASP A 192 -15.26 -2.26 -14.94
C ASP A 192 -14.38 -3.20 -15.78
N THR A 193 -14.73 -3.36 -17.05
CA THR A 193 -14.00 -4.21 -18.01
C THR A 193 -12.69 -3.59 -18.47
N SER A 194 -12.45 -2.31 -18.18
CA SER A 194 -11.19 -1.64 -18.51
C SER A 194 -10.08 -1.92 -17.51
N LEU A 195 -10.42 -2.36 -16.30
CA LEU A 195 -9.47 -2.70 -15.26
C LEU A 195 -8.98 -4.15 -15.39
N SER A 196 -7.67 -4.32 -15.29
CA SER A 196 -7.03 -5.62 -15.05
C SER A 196 -7.39 -6.17 -13.67
N TYR A 197 -7.10 -7.46 -13.45
CA TYR A 197 -7.29 -8.10 -12.16
C TYR A 197 -6.53 -7.37 -11.04
N GLU A 198 -5.28 -7.01 -11.30
CA GLU A 198 -4.39 -6.34 -10.36
C GLU A 198 -4.88 -4.93 -10.02
N GLU A 199 -5.39 -4.19 -11.01
CA GLU A 199 -6.01 -2.88 -10.80
C GLU A 199 -7.29 -2.98 -9.98
N LYS A 200 -8.11 -4.02 -10.19
CA LYS A 200 -9.30 -4.28 -9.36
C LYS A 200 -8.90 -4.55 -7.92
N MET A 201 -7.91 -5.42 -7.67
CA MET A 201 -7.42 -5.71 -6.33
C MET A 201 -6.87 -4.45 -5.63
N ALA A 202 -6.08 -3.64 -6.33
CA ALA A 202 -5.57 -2.38 -5.79
C ALA A 202 -6.70 -1.38 -5.46
N ASN A 203 -7.70 -1.24 -6.34
CA ASN A 203 -8.84 -0.35 -6.13
C ASN A 203 -9.74 -0.81 -4.99
N LEU A 204 -10.03 -2.12 -4.91
CA LEU A 204 -10.80 -2.69 -3.79
C LEU A 204 -10.10 -2.43 -2.46
N SER A 205 -8.78 -2.62 -2.41
CA SER A 205 -7.99 -2.28 -1.23
C SER A 205 -8.18 -0.82 -0.79
N LEU A 206 -8.13 0.12 -1.75
CA LEU A 206 -8.34 1.54 -1.48
C LEU A 206 -9.77 1.85 -1.03
N THR A 207 -10.77 1.19 -1.62
CA THR A 207 -12.18 1.29 -1.20
C THR A 207 -12.32 0.90 0.27
N PHE A 208 -11.78 -0.24 0.69
CA PHE A 208 -11.83 -0.66 2.10
C PHE A 208 -11.02 0.27 3.03
N ILE A 209 -9.83 0.75 2.62
CA ILE A 209 -9.07 1.74 3.40
C ILE A 209 -9.93 2.99 3.68
N ASN A 210 -10.57 3.53 2.64
CA ASN A 210 -11.39 4.74 2.77
C ASN A 210 -12.63 4.48 3.62
N PHE A 211 -13.23 3.31 3.47
CA PHE A 211 -14.36 2.87 4.27
C PHE A 211 -13.98 2.82 5.77
N PHE A 212 -12.89 2.13 6.13
CA PHE A 212 -12.47 2.01 7.53
C PHE A 212 -12.01 3.33 8.15
N LYS A 213 -11.53 4.30 7.36
CA LYS A 213 -11.27 5.65 7.86
C LYS A 213 -12.54 6.38 8.31
N LEU A 214 -13.67 6.10 7.66
CA LEU A 214 -14.97 6.68 8.00
C LEU A 214 -15.70 5.86 9.07
N HIS A 215 -15.51 4.54 9.06
CA HIS A 215 -16.23 3.56 9.85
C HIS A 215 -15.29 2.68 10.69
N ALA A 216 -14.31 3.30 11.38
CA ALA A 216 -13.25 2.58 12.09
C ALA A 216 -13.76 1.58 13.14
N ALA A 217 -14.92 1.84 13.73
CA ALA A 217 -15.54 0.93 14.71
C ALA A 217 -15.95 -0.43 14.12
N TRP A 218 -16.15 -0.52 12.81
CA TRP A 218 -16.59 -1.75 12.13
C TRP A 218 -15.46 -2.51 11.46
N GLU A 219 -14.23 -1.99 11.51
CA GLU A 219 -13.11 -2.59 10.80
C GLU A 219 -12.87 -4.04 11.23
N VAL A 220 -12.93 -4.32 12.54
CA VAL A 220 -12.74 -5.68 13.08
C VAL A 220 -13.85 -6.62 12.62
N ASP A 221 -15.11 -6.19 12.74
CA ASP A 221 -16.26 -7.03 12.39
C ASP A 221 -16.29 -7.35 10.89
N ILE A 222 -16.06 -6.35 10.04
CA ILE A 222 -16.06 -6.52 8.57
C ILE A 222 -14.88 -7.38 8.13
N ARG A 223 -13.68 -7.16 8.67
CA ARG A 223 -12.51 -8.01 8.37
C ARG A 223 -12.73 -9.46 8.79
N GLY A 224 -13.53 -9.70 9.82
CA GLY A 224 -13.88 -11.03 10.33
C GLY A 224 -14.94 -11.78 9.50
N ILE A 225 -15.61 -11.14 8.54
CA ILE A 225 -16.62 -11.78 7.70
C ILE A 225 -15.97 -12.90 6.88
N ASP A 226 -16.56 -14.10 6.93
CA ASP A 226 -16.15 -15.23 6.10
C ASP A 226 -16.69 -15.11 4.67
N ILE A 227 -15.82 -15.33 3.69
CA ILE A 227 -16.13 -15.40 2.27
C ILE A 227 -16.25 -16.88 1.89
N PRO A 228 -17.44 -17.35 1.46
CA PRO A 228 -17.67 -18.75 1.17
C PRO A 228 -16.67 -19.36 0.18
N GLY A 229 -15.98 -20.42 0.63
CA GLY A 229 -14.99 -21.15 -0.19
C GLY A 229 -13.67 -20.40 -0.39
N PHE A 230 -13.37 -19.39 0.44
CA PHE A 230 -12.09 -18.71 0.46
C PHE A 230 -11.53 -18.56 1.88
N GLY A 231 -12.26 -17.88 2.78
CA GLY A 231 -11.77 -17.46 4.10
C GLY A 231 -12.20 -16.03 4.40
N SER A 232 -11.58 -15.33 5.34
CA SER A 232 -12.06 -14.01 5.78
C SER A 232 -11.83 -12.88 4.76
N ILE A 233 -12.60 -11.79 4.91
CA ILE A 233 -12.33 -10.51 4.23
C ILE A 233 -10.92 -10.01 4.59
N ASP A 234 -10.42 -10.20 5.82
CA ASP A 234 -9.05 -9.83 6.16
C ASP A 234 -8.03 -10.50 5.23
N ALA A 235 -8.14 -11.82 5.03
CA ALA A 235 -7.24 -12.58 4.15
C ALA A 235 -7.32 -12.08 2.70
N PHE A 236 -8.50 -11.70 2.23
CA PHE A 236 -8.68 -11.08 0.90
C PHE A 236 -8.00 -9.71 0.82
N LEU A 237 -8.14 -8.88 1.86
CA LEU A 237 -7.55 -7.56 1.93
C LEU A 237 -6.03 -7.61 2.07
N GLU A 238 -5.46 -8.59 2.77
CA GLU A 238 -4.00 -8.77 2.84
C GLU A 238 -3.38 -8.95 1.45
N VAL A 239 -4.02 -9.72 0.58
CA VAL A 239 -3.61 -9.90 -0.82
C VAL A 239 -3.84 -8.61 -1.61
N SER A 240 -5.03 -8.02 -1.50
CA SER A 240 -5.40 -6.77 -2.20
C SER A 240 -4.43 -5.62 -1.89
N MET A 241 -4.00 -5.51 -0.63
CA MET A 241 -3.03 -4.53 -0.17
C MET A 241 -1.66 -4.69 -0.84
N GLN A 242 -1.24 -5.90 -1.22
CA GLN A 242 0.02 -6.09 -1.95
C GLN A 242 -0.06 -5.44 -3.33
N PHE A 243 -1.15 -5.64 -4.06
CA PHE A 243 -1.37 -5.00 -5.35
C PHE A 243 -1.47 -3.48 -5.22
N TYR A 244 -2.16 -2.97 -4.19
CA TYR A 244 -2.21 -1.55 -3.89
C TYR A 244 -0.82 -0.93 -3.66
N ARG A 245 0.01 -1.58 -2.84
CA ARG A 245 1.38 -1.11 -2.55
C ARG A 245 2.24 -1.14 -3.81
N MET A 246 2.15 -2.21 -4.61
CA MET A 246 2.88 -2.31 -5.86
C MET A 246 2.50 -1.20 -6.85
N ALA A 247 1.20 -0.90 -6.98
CA ALA A 247 0.72 0.21 -7.79
C ALA A 247 1.24 1.57 -7.30
N ASN A 248 1.56 1.70 -6.01
CA ASN A 248 1.99 2.95 -5.38
C ASN A 248 3.50 3.05 -5.09
N PHE A 249 4.33 2.10 -5.53
CA PHE A 249 5.78 2.19 -5.34
C PHE A 249 6.38 3.48 -5.89
N PHE A 250 5.84 4.02 -6.98
CA PHE A 250 6.35 5.26 -7.56
C PHE A 250 6.20 6.45 -6.61
N GLN A 251 5.13 6.50 -5.80
CA GLN A 251 4.86 7.60 -4.88
C GLN A 251 5.94 7.74 -3.81
N LEU A 252 6.58 6.64 -3.42
CA LEU A 252 7.71 6.63 -2.48
C LEU A 252 8.94 7.40 -3.02
N PHE A 253 9.06 7.56 -4.33
CA PHE A 253 10.19 8.24 -4.97
C PHE A 253 9.84 9.65 -5.49
N VAL A 254 8.63 10.14 -5.20
CA VAL A 254 8.23 11.52 -5.51
C VAL A 254 8.81 12.46 -4.47
N VAL A 255 9.29 13.63 -4.92
CA VAL A 255 9.69 14.75 -4.03
C VAL A 255 8.47 15.63 -3.82
N ALA A 256 7.95 15.64 -2.59
CA ALA A 256 6.80 16.47 -2.25
C ALA A 256 7.15 17.97 -2.30
N PRO A 257 6.18 18.87 -2.57
CA PRO A 257 6.42 20.31 -2.56
C PRO A 257 7.05 20.79 -1.24
N GLY A 258 8.17 21.50 -1.33
CA GLY A 258 8.91 22.01 -0.16
C GLY A 258 9.89 21.01 0.46
N GLN A 259 9.99 19.78 -0.05
CA GLN A 259 11.01 18.81 0.35
C GLN A 259 12.20 18.82 -0.63
N THR A 260 13.37 18.41 -0.15
CA THR A 260 14.57 18.21 -0.97
C THR A 260 14.79 16.74 -1.34
N ASP A 261 14.20 15.83 -0.57
CA ASP A 261 14.35 14.39 -0.71
C ASP A 261 13.00 13.75 -1.08
N CYS A 262 13.05 12.54 -1.65
CA CYS A 262 11.84 11.79 -1.96
C CYS A 262 11.13 11.27 -0.70
N GLN A 263 9.84 10.93 -0.83
CA GLN A 263 9.01 10.52 0.30
C GLN A 263 9.63 9.41 1.16
N LEU A 264 10.16 8.35 0.55
CA LEU A 264 10.81 7.25 1.26
C LEU A 264 11.97 7.73 2.14
N VAL A 265 12.82 8.63 1.63
CA VAL A 265 13.98 9.15 2.37
C VAL A 265 13.52 10.05 3.51
N VAL A 266 12.51 10.88 3.28
CA VAL A 266 11.90 11.74 4.31
C VAL A 266 11.33 10.88 5.44
N ASP A 267 10.56 9.85 5.11
CA ASP A 267 9.90 8.98 6.09
C ASP A 267 10.92 8.16 6.90
N LEU A 268 11.88 7.53 6.24
CA LEU A 268 12.94 6.77 6.93
C LEU A 268 13.77 7.67 7.85
N THR A 269 14.05 8.92 7.44
CA THR A 269 14.77 9.89 8.27
C THR A 269 13.93 10.32 9.48
N SER A 270 12.62 10.49 9.30
CA SER A 270 11.69 10.81 10.38
C SER A 270 11.64 9.67 11.40
N GLU A 271 11.43 8.43 10.94
CA GLU A 271 11.30 7.27 11.82
C GLU A 271 12.61 6.90 12.53
N MET A 272 13.77 7.09 11.90
CA MET A 272 15.07 6.97 12.58
C MET A 272 15.22 7.94 13.77
N ASN A 273 14.56 9.10 13.70
CA ASN A 273 14.57 10.10 14.77
C ASN A 273 13.38 9.99 15.72
N ASN A 274 12.45 9.07 15.45
CA ASN A 274 11.29 8.84 16.29
C ASN A 274 11.71 8.25 17.65
N ALA A 275 11.31 8.92 18.73
CA ALA A 275 11.68 8.55 20.09
C ALA A 275 11.19 7.15 20.49
N LYS A 276 10.13 6.63 19.83
CA LYS A 276 9.58 5.28 20.06
C LYS A 276 10.65 4.19 19.96
N TYR A 277 11.60 4.30 19.03
CA TYR A 277 12.56 3.24 18.77
C TYR A 277 13.83 3.30 19.64
N ASN A 278 14.05 4.44 20.31
CA ASN A 278 15.18 4.70 21.21
C ASN A 278 16.55 4.19 20.70
N PHE A 279 16.87 4.50 19.44
CA PHE A 279 18.12 4.03 18.83
C PHE A 279 19.36 4.59 19.54
N SER A 280 20.29 3.69 19.85
CA SER A 280 21.65 4.03 20.25
C SER A 280 22.39 4.79 19.16
N ARG A 281 23.52 5.41 19.53
CA ARG A 281 24.34 6.17 18.58
C ARG A 281 24.85 5.31 17.42
N SER A 282 25.30 4.09 17.69
CA SER A 282 25.79 3.17 16.66
C SER A 282 24.67 2.74 15.71
N GLU A 283 23.47 2.48 16.23
CA GLU A 283 22.29 2.17 15.42
C GLU A 283 21.92 3.32 14.49
N LYS A 284 21.90 4.55 15.01
CA LYS A 284 21.65 5.74 14.19
C LYS A 284 22.70 5.93 13.10
N THR A 285 23.97 5.62 13.37
CA THR A 285 25.01 5.65 12.32
C THR A 285 24.70 4.65 11.21
N SER A 286 24.43 3.38 11.54
CA SER A 286 24.10 2.35 10.54
C SER A 286 22.86 2.73 9.71
N LEU A 287 21.81 3.27 10.36
CA LEU A 287 20.60 3.73 9.68
C LEU A 287 20.86 4.97 8.81
N THR A 288 21.71 5.90 9.26
CA THR A 288 22.10 7.08 8.48
C THR A 288 22.83 6.67 7.21
N ASP A 289 23.76 5.71 7.31
CA ASP A 289 24.48 5.18 6.14
C ASP A 289 23.54 4.47 5.17
N PHE A 290 22.64 3.65 5.68
CA PHE A 290 21.60 2.97 4.90
C PHE A 290 20.69 3.97 4.15
N ILE A 291 20.16 4.98 4.84
CA ILE A 291 19.31 6.03 4.26
C ILE A 291 20.11 6.88 3.26
N GLY A 292 21.37 7.20 3.57
CA GLY A 292 22.27 7.93 2.69
C GLY A 292 22.51 7.19 1.36
N ASN A 293 22.69 5.88 1.41
CA ASN A 293 22.82 5.04 0.21
C ASN A 293 21.53 5.07 -0.63
N ILE A 294 20.36 4.94 -0.01
CA ILE A 294 19.07 5.06 -0.73
C ILE A 294 18.95 6.43 -1.40
N ARG A 295 19.22 7.51 -0.65
CA ARG A 295 19.13 8.88 -1.15
C ARG A 295 20.01 9.13 -2.38
N VAL A 296 21.29 8.81 -2.27
CA VAL A 296 22.30 9.19 -3.28
C VAL A 296 22.31 8.23 -4.46
N LEU A 297 22.26 6.92 -4.21
CA LEU A 297 22.51 5.90 -5.24
C LEU A 297 21.24 5.44 -5.95
N ILE A 298 20.09 5.57 -5.30
CA ILE A 298 18.82 5.00 -5.76
C ILE A 298 17.83 6.11 -6.11
N ALA A 299 17.42 6.92 -5.12
CA ALA A 299 16.40 7.94 -5.31
C ALA A 299 16.87 9.03 -6.30
N GLY A 300 18.08 9.54 -6.11
CA GLY A 300 18.70 10.55 -6.98
C GLY A 300 19.09 10.07 -8.38
N ASN A 301 19.00 8.76 -8.66
CA ASN A 301 19.32 8.22 -9.98
C ASN A 301 18.07 8.23 -10.87
N ALA A 302 17.99 9.23 -11.76
CA ALA A 302 16.87 9.40 -12.69
C ALA A 302 16.80 8.30 -13.78
N SER A 303 17.88 7.57 -14.02
CA SER A 303 17.93 6.51 -15.05
C SER A 303 17.34 5.19 -14.57
N LEU A 304 17.11 5.02 -13.26
CA LEU A 304 16.53 3.79 -12.72
C LEU A 304 15.00 3.82 -12.83
N SER A 305 14.43 2.75 -13.37
CA SER A 305 13.00 2.48 -13.27
C SER A 305 12.56 2.30 -11.81
N ILE A 306 11.27 2.50 -11.51
CA ILE A 306 10.74 2.30 -10.15
C ILE A 306 11.01 0.87 -9.66
N THR A 307 10.80 -0.12 -10.51
CA THR A 307 11.12 -1.53 -10.19
C THR A 307 12.59 -1.72 -9.85
N ALA A 308 13.51 -1.11 -10.60
CA ALA A 308 14.94 -1.17 -10.29
C ALA A 308 15.27 -0.46 -8.97
N LYS A 309 14.62 0.67 -8.68
CA LYS A 309 14.79 1.38 -7.40
C LYS A 309 14.33 0.53 -6.22
N ILE A 310 13.17 -0.12 -6.29
CA ILE A 310 12.67 -1.01 -5.24
C ILE A 310 13.62 -2.19 -5.01
N LYS A 311 14.04 -2.88 -6.08
CA LYS A 311 15.03 -3.98 -5.97
C LYS A 311 16.34 -3.52 -5.33
N ALA A 312 16.81 -2.32 -5.66
CA ALA A 312 18.01 -1.75 -5.06
C ALA A 312 17.82 -1.42 -3.56
N VAL A 313 16.64 -0.95 -3.15
CA VAL A 313 16.30 -0.72 -1.73
C VAL A 313 16.29 -2.03 -0.96
N VAL A 314 15.65 -3.07 -1.50
CA VAL A 314 15.63 -4.42 -0.90
C VAL A 314 17.06 -4.96 -0.77
N TYR A 315 17.90 -4.78 -1.79
CA TYR A 315 19.30 -5.18 -1.73
C TYR A 315 20.07 -4.46 -0.62
N GLN A 316 19.93 -3.14 -0.49
CA GLN A 316 20.56 -2.37 0.59
C GLN A 316 20.10 -2.88 1.97
N TYR A 317 18.83 -3.24 2.09
CA TYR A 317 18.30 -3.83 3.32
C TYR A 317 18.99 -5.17 3.64
N SER A 318 19.08 -6.10 2.69
CA SER A 318 19.79 -7.37 2.91
C SER A 318 21.25 -7.17 3.32
N GLN A 319 21.95 -6.21 2.70
CA GLN A 319 23.33 -5.88 3.07
C GLN A 319 23.43 -5.36 4.50
N LEU A 320 22.48 -4.53 4.94
CA LEU A 320 22.40 -4.07 6.32
C LEU A 320 22.14 -5.25 7.27
N MET A 321 21.22 -6.15 6.92
CA MET A 321 20.86 -7.30 7.77
C MET A 321 22.03 -8.29 7.98
N MET A 322 23.00 -8.36 7.06
CA MET A 322 24.21 -9.17 7.24
C MET A 322 25.09 -8.69 8.40
N THR A 323 25.06 -7.39 8.74
CA THR A 323 25.93 -6.80 9.78
C THR A 323 25.15 -6.27 10.98
N SER A 324 23.86 -5.98 10.80
CA SER A 324 23.01 -5.30 11.78
C SER A 324 21.64 -5.97 11.91
N SER A 325 21.59 -7.30 11.95
CA SER A 325 20.34 -8.09 12.03
C SER A 325 19.45 -7.74 13.24
N PHE A 326 20.02 -7.20 14.32
CA PHE A 326 19.27 -6.70 15.48
C PHE A 326 18.39 -5.46 15.17
N LEU A 327 18.55 -4.82 14.01
CA LEU A 327 17.67 -3.76 13.51
C LEU A 327 16.46 -4.30 12.75
N LYS A 328 16.40 -5.61 12.44
CA LYS A 328 15.42 -6.22 11.53
C LYS A 328 13.98 -5.86 11.90
N PHE A 329 13.61 -6.03 13.17
CA PHE A 329 12.27 -5.72 13.66
C PHE A 329 11.96 -4.23 13.56
N ARG A 330 12.73 -3.39 14.25
CA ARG A 330 12.47 -1.94 14.32
C ARG A 330 12.49 -1.24 12.95
N LEU A 331 13.40 -1.62 12.05
CA LEU A 331 13.45 -1.02 10.70
C LEU A 331 12.23 -1.41 9.87
N ARG A 332 11.76 -2.66 9.97
CA ARG A 332 10.55 -3.09 9.26
C ARG A 332 9.28 -2.40 9.78
N GLU A 333 9.31 -1.90 11.00
CA GLU A 333 8.21 -1.14 11.62
C GLU A 333 8.22 0.37 11.28
N PHE A 334 9.16 0.86 10.45
CA PHE A 334 9.18 2.28 10.05
C PHE A 334 7.99 2.58 9.14
N ASN A 335 7.14 3.53 9.53
CA ASN A 335 6.05 4.00 8.69
C ASN A 335 6.60 4.75 7.47
N ILE A 336 6.10 4.42 6.28
CA ILE A 336 6.46 5.06 5.01
C ILE A 336 5.20 5.29 4.19
N GLY A 337 5.17 6.36 3.39
CA GLY A 337 4.05 6.66 2.51
C GLY A 337 2.72 6.86 3.25
N VAL A 338 2.76 7.40 4.48
CA VAL A 338 1.57 7.64 5.32
C VAL A 338 0.53 8.50 4.59
N ALA A 339 0.97 9.44 3.76
CA ALA A 339 0.09 10.31 2.97
C ALA A 339 -0.79 9.57 1.95
N PHE A 340 -0.44 8.34 1.60
CA PHE A 340 -1.16 7.48 0.66
C PHE A 340 -1.29 6.04 1.19
N ASP A 341 -1.33 5.88 2.52
CA ASP A 341 -1.63 4.60 3.19
C ASP A 341 -0.77 3.41 2.73
N PHE A 342 0.50 3.66 2.41
CA PHE A 342 1.38 2.58 1.93
C PHE A 342 1.63 1.52 3.02
N GLY A 343 1.97 1.98 4.24
CA GLY A 343 2.20 1.13 5.40
C GLY A 343 3.61 1.32 5.97
N THR A 344 4.34 0.22 6.12
CA THR A 344 5.66 0.19 6.74
C THR A 344 6.77 -0.17 5.76
N PHE A 345 8.02 0.00 6.16
CA PHE A 345 9.16 -0.48 5.38
C PHE A 345 9.14 -2.01 5.22
N GLY A 346 8.61 -2.75 6.20
CA GLY A 346 8.33 -4.18 6.06
C GLY A 346 7.37 -4.48 4.92
N ASP A 347 6.31 -3.67 4.80
CA ASP A 347 5.34 -3.80 3.70
C ASP A 347 5.94 -3.53 2.31
N LEU A 348 6.95 -2.64 2.21
CA LEU A 348 7.71 -2.45 0.97
C LEU A 348 8.44 -3.72 0.57
N LEU A 349 9.13 -4.35 1.54
CA LEU A 349 9.86 -5.59 1.30
C LEU A 349 8.90 -6.71 0.90
N ASP A 350 7.78 -6.84 1.61
CA ASP A 350 6.79 -7.90 1.37
C ASP A 350 6.08 -7.73 0.03
N ALA A 351 5.70 -6.49 -0.34
CA ALA A 351 5.12 -6.20 -1.64
C ALA A 351 6.11 -6.40 -2.79
N SER A 352 7.40 -6.10 -2.57
CA SER A 352 8.46 -6.38 -3.55
C SER A 352 8.61 -7.88 -3.79
N ASP A 353 8.59 -8.68 -2.72
CA ASP A 353 8.66 -10.13 -2.81
C ASP A 353 7.42 -10.71 -3.47
N PHE A 354 6.23 -10.22 -3.12
CA PHE A 354 4.96 -10.59 -3.75
C PHE A 354 4.98 -10.35 -5.26
N GLY A 355 5.37 -9.14 -5.69
CA GLY A 355 5.46 -8.77 -7.10
C GLY A 355 6.50 -9.56 -7.90
N SER A 356 7.42 -10.26 -7.24
CA SER A 356 8.35 -11.19 -7.90
C SER A 356 7.69 -12.50 -8.36
N ARG A 357 6.56 -12.87 -7.73
CA ARG A 357 5.74 -14.04 -8.08
C ARG A 357 4.50 -13.63 -8.87
N PHE A 358 3.88 -12.52 -8.50
CA PHE A 358 2.68 -11.97 -9.12
C PHE A 358 3.01 -10.62 -9.77
N PRO A 359 3.82 -10.58 -10.84
CA PRO A 359 4.16 -9.33 -11.51
C PRO A 359 2.91 -8.71 -12.13
N PRO A 360 2.73 -7.38 -12.09
CA PRO A 360 1.63 -6.74 -12.79
C PRO A 360 1.72 -7.05 -14.29
N THR A 361 0.62 -7.52 -14.88
CA THR A 361 0.53 -7.80 -16.31
C THR A 361 0.68 -6.54 -17.19
N SER A 362 0.45 -5.36 -16.61
CA SER A 362 0.74 -4.06 -17.21
C SER A 362 1.66 -3.25 -16.28
N PRO A 363 2.81 -2.74 -16.76
CA PRO A 363 3.57 -1.77 -15.98
C PRO A 363 2.63 -0.61 -15.65
N PRO A 364 2.60 -0.09 -14.40
CA PRO A 364 1.84 1.11 -14.10
C PRO A 364 2.26 2.15 -15.14
N THR A 365 1.29 2.76 -15.83
CA THR A 365 1.56 3.81 -16.80
C THR A 365 2.46 4.83 -16.13
N THR A 366 3.75 4.78 -16.47
CA THR A 366 4.74 5.75 -16.03
C THR A 366 4.44 7.00 -16.81
N SER A 367 3.43 7.75 -16.37
CA SER A 367 3.40 9.16 -16.67
C SER A 367 4.59 9.74 -15.89
N PRO A 368 5.68 10.16 -16.55
CA PRO A 368 6.76 10.82 -15.85
C PRO A 368 6.14 12.00 -15.09
N ALA A 369 6.38 12.06 -13.78
CA ALA A 369 6.04 13.24 -13.01
C ALA A 369 6.64 14.45 -13.74
N PRO A 370 5.84 15.44 -14.17
CA PRO A 370 6.39 16.58 -14.88
C PRO A 370 7.35 17.30 -13.93
N THR A 371 8.63 17.25 -14.27
CA THR A 371 9.68 18.06 -13.64
C THR A 371 9.54 19.50 -14.11
N THR A 372 8.46 20.15 -13.69
CA THR A 372 8.30 21.58 -13.80
C THR A 372 8.11 22.11 -12.40
N THR A 373 8.99 23.02 -11.99
CA THR A 373 8.77 23.93 -10.88
C THR A 373 7.29 24.30 -10.83
N PRO A 374 6.57 24.15 -9.70
CA PRO A 374 5.14 24.44 -9.65
C PRO A 374 4.92 25.85 -10.20
N VAL A 375 4.24 25.97 -11.34
CA VAL A 375 3.90 27.27 -11.90
C VAL A 375 3.03 27.96 -10.84
N GLN A 376 3.48 29.09 -10.32
CA GLN A 376 2.72 29.83 -9.32
C GLN A 376 1.62 30.63 -10.03
N GLY A 377 0.37 30.42 -9.63
CA GLY A 377 -0.78 31.17 -10.13
C GLY A 377 -0.61 32.68 -9.99
N ASP A 378 -0.74 33.40 -11.10
CA ASP A 378 -0.76 34.86 -11.17
C ASP A 378 -2.20 35.34 -11.42
N CYS A 379 -2.82 35.95 -10.41
CA CYS A 379 -4.21 36.41 -10.49
C CYS A 379 -4.45 37.46 -11.58
N SER A 380 -3.42 38.17 -12.06
CA SER A 380 -3.56 39.06 -13.21
C SER A 380 -3.81 38.31 -14.52
N LYS A 381 -3.45 37.01 -14.57
CA LYS A 381 -3.60 36.10 -15.72
C LYS A 381 -4.69 35.05 -15.53
N ALA A 382 -5.42 35.06 -14.42
CA ALA A 382 -6.59 34.21 -14.22
C ALA A 382 -7.67 34.35 -15.32
N PRO A 383 -7.89 35.53 -15.93
CA PRO A 383 -8.74 35.66 -17.12
C PRO A 383 -8.36 34.73 -18.28
N ASP A 384 -7.06 34.49 -18.49
CA ASP A 384 -6.57 33.75 -19.64
C ASP A 384 -6.97 32.28 -19.57
N VAL A 385 -7.04 31.70 -18.37
CA VAL A 385 -7.46 30.30 -18.18
C VAL A 385 -8.96 30.07 -18.33
N LEU A 386 -9.75 31.14 -18.32
CA LEU A 386 -11.20 31.13 -18.57
C LEU A 386 -11.55 31.48 -20.02
N SER A 387 -10.56 31.84 -20.83
CA SER A 387 -10.76 32.08 -22.25
C SER A 387 -10.93 30.76 -22.99
N ILE A 388 -11.79 30.76 -24.01
CA ILE A 388 -12.07 29.57 -24.81
C ILE A 388 -10.79 29.14 -25.55
N PHE A 389 -10.44 27.86 -25.43
CA PHE A 389 -9.29 27.23 -26.04
C PHE A 389 -9.64 25.81 -26.48
N ASN A 390 -9.18 25.40 -27.67
CA ASN A 390 -9.39 24.05 -28.22
C ASN A 390 -10.88 23.61 -28.24
N GLY A 391 -11.67 24.22 -29.12
CA GLY A 391 -13.12 23.98 -29.20
C GLY A 391 -13.91 24.89 -28.26
N ASN A 392 -14.92 24.35 -27.56
CA ASN A 392 -15.78 25.07 -26.61
C ASN A 392 -15.33 24.95 -25.13
N MET A 393 -14.11 24.48 -24.88
CA MET A 393 -13.58 24.29 -23.52
C MET A 393 -12.65 25.45 -23.15
N THR A 394 -12.43 25.64 -21.85
CA THR A 394 -11.42 26.56 -21.33
C THR A 394 -10.24 25.76 -20.78
N ILE A 395 -9.09 26.40 -20.59
CA ILE A 395 -7.93 25.75 -19.95
C ILE A 395 -8.33 25.24 -18.56
N PHE A 396 -9.08 26.04 -17.80
CA PHE A 396 -9.65 25.64 -16.52
C PHE A 396 -10.46 24.33 -16.62
N TYR A 397 -11.49 24.29 -17.49
CA TYR A 397 -12.35 23.12 -17.61
C TYR A 397 -11.59 21.88 -18.08
N GLN A 398 -10.74 22.04 -19.10
CA GLN A 398 -9.96 20.95 -19.67
C GLN A 398 -8.99 20.35 -18.65
N SER A 399 -8.32 21.18 -17.85
CA SER A 399 -7.41 20.70 -16.81
C SER A 399 -8.13 19.83 -15.77
N SER A 400 -9.32 20.24 -15.33
CA SER A 400 -10.10 19.39 -14.42
C SER A 400 -10.66 18.16 -15.11
N ASP A 401 -11.21 18.24 -16.33
CA ASP A 401 -11.74 17.04 -17.01
C ASP A 401 -10.63 16.00 -17.27
N THR A 402 -9.43 16.46 -17.64
CA THR A 402 -8.25 15.59 -17.80
C THR A 402 -7.83 14.97 -16.46
N PHE A 403 -7.80 15.76 -15.40
CA PHE A 403 -7.49 15.25 -14.06
C PHE A 403 -8.51 14.21 -13.61
N LEU A 404 -9.80 14.44 -13.81
CA LEU A 404 -10.86 13.50 -13.45
C LEU A 404 -10.80 12.20 -14.26
N LYS A 405 -10.38 12.26 -15.52
CA LYS A 405 -10.15 11.06 -16.35
C LYS A 405 -8.97 10.23 -15.86
N ASN A 406 -7.92 10.90 -15.39
CA ASN A 406 -6.70 10.25 -14.89
C ASN A 406 -6.78 9.86 -13.40
N ASN A 407 -7.80 10.32 -12.69
CA ASN A 407 -8.04 10.04 -11.27
C ASN A 407 -9.52 9.69 -11.07
N PRO A 408 -10.02 8.59 -11.69
CA PRO A 408 -11.41 8.18 -11.51
C PRO A 408 -11.69 7.78 -10.05
N GLY A 409 -12.95 7.89 -9.63
CA GLY A 409 -13.38 7.54 -8.26
C GLY A 409 -14.40 8.52 -7.68
N THR A 410 -14.79 8.31 -6.42
CA THR A 410 -15.88 9.04 -5.74
C THR A 410 -15.69 10.55 -5.73
N GLN A 411 -14.46 11.03 -5.52
CA GLN A 411 -14.17 12.47 -5.59
C GLN A 411 -14.30 13.02 -7.02
N ALA A 412 -13.95 12.22 -8.04
CA ALA A 412 -14.12 12.62 -9.44
C ALA A 412 -15.59 12.70 -9.85
N THR A 413 -16.38 11.69 -9.47
CA THR A 413 -17.83 11.66 -9.70
C THR A 413 -18.53 12.79 -8.97
N ASN A 414 -18.18 13.02 -7.70
CA ASN A 414 -18.79 14.08 -6.90
C ASN A 414 -18.38 15.49 -7.37
N TRP A 415 -17.15 15.67 -7.89
CA TRP A 415 -16.70 16.95 -8.42
C TRP A 415 -17.30 17.27 -9.80
N ARG A 416 -17.57 16.26 -10.64
CA ARG A 416 -18.02 16.45 -12.03
C ARG A 416 -19.30 17.30 -12.19
N PRO A 417 -20.36 17.15 -11.35
CA PRO A 417 -21.50 18.07 -11.35
C PRO A 417 -21.12 19.53 -11.07
N TYR A 418 -20.20 19.78 -10.13
CA TYR A 418 -19.76 21.13 -9.77
C TYR A 418 -18.84 21.74 -10.84
N LEU A 419 -18.01 20.93 -11.49
CA LEU A 419 -17.26 21.33 -12.69
C LEU A 419 -18.21 21.79 -13.81
N ASN A 420 -19.30 21.05 -14.03
CA ASN A 420 -20.35 21.45 -14.98
C ASN A 420 -21.09 22.72 -14.54
N MET A 421 -21.30 22.94 -13.23
CA MET A 421 -21.83 24.20 -12.73
C MET A 421 -20.88 25.37 -12.99
N CYS A 422 -19.56 25.21 -12.81
CA CYS A 422 -18.55 26.21 -13.17
C CYS A 422 -18.64 26.58 -14.65
N GLN A 423 -18.76 25.58 -15.53
CA GLN A 423 -18.90 25.79 -16.97
C GLN A 423 -20.19 26.55 -17.31
N ASN A 424 -21.33 26.04 -16.85
CA ASN A 424 -22.64 26.51 -17.30
C ASN A 424 -23.07 27.82 -16.63
N GLN A 425 -22.74 28.01 -15.35
CA GLN A 425 -23.22 29.17 -14.58
C GLN A 425 -22.24 30.35 -14.55
N ALA A 426 -20.94 30.09 -14.74
CA ALA A 426 -19.91 31.13 -14.71
C ALA A 426 -19.27 31.33 -16.08
N ILE A 427 -18.59 30.31 -16.62
CA ILE A 427 -17.75 30.45 -17.82
C ILE A 427 -18.58 30.84 -19.04
N MET A 428 -19.65 30.10 -19.32
CA MET A 428 -20.53 30.32 -20.48
C MET A 428 -21.52 31.47 -20.29
N ASN A 429 -21.58 32.07 -19.10
CA ASN A 429 -22.50 33.17 -18.83
C ASN A 429 -21.96 34.48 -19.41
N SER A 430 -22.60 34.99 -20.47
CA SER A 430 -22.20 36.22 -21.16
C SER A 430 -22.55 37.49 -20.39
N THR A 431 -23.37 37.42 -19.33
CA THR A 431 -23.76 38.59 -18.53
C THR A 431 -22.80 38.85 -17.37
N LEU A 432 -21.91 37.91 -17.03
CA LEU A 432 -20.94 38.07 -15.96
C LEU A 432 -19.65 38.71 -16.49
N SER A 433 -19.14 39.70 -15.76
CA SER A 433 -17.78 40.20 -15.97
C SER A 433 -16.77 39.09 -15.67
N VAL A 434 -15.56 39.18 -16.23
CA VAL A 434 -14.51 38.16 -16.00
C VAL A 434 -14.20 37.99 -14.51
N GLN A 435 -14.20 39.09 -13.75
CA GLN A 435 -13.98 39.05 -12.30
C GLN A 435 -15.12 38.36 -11.55
N ASP A 436 -16.37 38.58 -11.98
CA ASP A 436 -17.53 37.89 -11.38
C ASP A 436 -17.54 36.39 -11.72
N LYS A 437 -17.02 36.02 -12.90
CA LYS A 437 -16.81 34.60 -13.26
C LYS A 437 -15.82 33.93 -12.31
N ILE A 438 -14.67 34.57 -12.05
CA ILE A 438 -13.64 34.04 -11.14
C ILE A 438 -14.22 33.87 -9.73
N LYS A 439 -14.94 34.88 -9.21
CA LYS A 439 -15.61 34.81 -7.91
C LYS A 439 -16.65 33.69 -7.84
N LYS A 440 -17.49 33.56 -8.88
CA LYS A 440 -18.53 32.52 -8.93
C LYS A 440 -17.93 31.12 -8.97
N ILE A 441 -16.86 30.90 -9.73
CA ILE A 441 -16.13 29.63 -9.78
C ILE A 441 -15.51 29.31 -8.41
N GLY A 442 -14.83 30.29 -7.79
CA GLY A 442 -14.26 30.14 -6.44
C GLY A 442 -15.32 29.77 -5.40
N SER A 443 -16.50 30.40 -5.47
CA SER A 443 -17.65 30.05 -4.62
C SER A 443 -18.14 28.62 -4.86
N ILE A 444 -18.30 28.17 -6.10
CA ILE A 444 -18.74 26.80 -6.43
C ILE A 444 -17.73 25.77 -5.89
N ILE A 445 -16.43 26.01 -6.09
CA ILE A 445 -15.37 25.16 -5.54
C ILE A 445 -15.46 25.12 -4.01
N THR A 446 -15.56 26.29 -3.37
CA THR A 446 -15.61 26.41 -1.90
C THR A 446 -16.84 25.71 -1.33
N THR A 447 -18.00 25.82 -1.98
CA THR A 447 -19.23 25.11 -1.60
C THR A 447 -19.09 23.60 -1.71
N TYR A 448 -18.42 23.11 -2.76
CA TYR A 448 -18.17 21.68 -2.91
C TYR A 448 -17.21 21.14 -1.85
N VAL A 449 -16.05 21.78 -1.69
CA VAL A 449 -15.00 21.29 -0.79
C VAL A 449 -15.38 21.44 0.68
N GLY A 450 -16.08 22.52 1.04
CA GLY A 450 -16.50 22.81 2.41
C GLY A 450 -15.33 22.71 3.38
N THR A 451 -15.53 21.96 4.46
CA THR A 451 -14.49 21.60 5.45
C THR A 451 -13.95 20.17 5.27
N ASN A 452 -14.35 19.47 4.21
CA ASN A 452 -13.99 18.07 3.98
C ASN A 452 -12.56 17.97 3.44
N SER A 453 -11.63 17.41 4.24
CA SER A 453 -10.21 17.32 3.91
C SER A 453 -9.91 16.51 2.65
N ALA A 454 -10.68 15.46 2.35
CA ALA A 454 -10.54 14.66 1.13
C ALA A 454 -10.94 15.44 -0.12
N ARG A 455 -12.08 16.16 -0.09
CA ARG A 455 -12.51 17.05 -1.18
C ARG A 455 -11.54 18.21 -1.39
N ILE A 456 -11.05 18.79 -0.30
CA ILE A 456 -10.03 19.83 -0.30
C ILE A 456 -8.78 19.29 -0.99
N SER A 457 -8.21 18.18 -0.52
CA SER A 457 -6.98 17.59 -1.09
C SER A 457 -7.17 17.27 -2.58
N PHE A 458 -8.28 16.62 -2.93
CA PHE A 458 -8.58 16.22 -4.30
C PHE A 458 -8.72 17.42 -5.24
N VAL A 459 -9.64 18.35 -4.96
CA VAL A 459 -9.91 19.48 -5.87
C VAL A 459 -8.75 20.46 -5.90
N TYR A 460 -8.07 20.71 -4.79
CA TYR A 460 -6.95 21.65 -4.75
C TYR A 460 -5.66 21.11 -5.35
N SER A 461 -5.55 19.79 -5.54
CA SER A 461 -4.45 19.17 -6.26
C SER A 461 -4.55 19.32 -7.79
N ILE A 462 -5.73 19.68 -8.32
CA ILE A 462 -5.94 19.87 -9.76
C ILE A 462 -5.06 21.02 -10.26
N THR A 463 -4.12 20.69 -11.15
CA THR A 463 -3.21 21.66 -11.77
C THR A 463 -3.85 22.23 -13.04
N ILE A 464 -3.92 23.57 -13.12
CA ILE A 464 -4.34 24.32 -14.29
C ILE A 464 -3.14 24.47 -15.22
N THR A 465 -3.25 23.91 -16.42
CA THR A 465 -2.16 23.83 -17.40
C THR A 465 -1.57 25.22 -17.68
N GLY A 466 -0.28 25.40 -17.35
CA GLY A 466 0.46 26.63 -17.61
C GLY A 466 0.19 27.81 -16.67
N TRP A 467 -0.58 27.64 -15.59
CA TRP A 467 -0.94 28.74 -14.69
C TRP A 467 -0.71 28.46 -13.20
N GLY A 468 -1.20 27.34 -12.66
CA GLY A 468 -1.17 27.09 -11.21
C GLY A 468 -2.07 25.93 -10.79
N ASN A 469 -2.71 25.99 -9.62
CA ASN A 469 -3.70 25.01 -9.20
C ASN A 469 -5.03 25.65 -8.75
N TYR A 470 -6.04 24.81 -8.51
CA TYR A 470 -7.38 25.26 -8.13
C TYR A 470 -7.40 26.00 -6.77
N LYS A 471 -6.50 25.65 -5.83
CA LYS A 471 -6.35 26.39 -4.57
C LYS A 471 -5.93 27.83 -4.83
N GLN A 472 -4.91 28.03 -5.66
CA GLN A 472 -4.42 29.35 -6.04
C GLN A 472 -5.50 30.13 -6.82
N PHE A 473 -6.23 29.46 -7.71
CA PHE A 473 -7.33 30.08 -8.45
C PHE A 473 -8.42 30.63 -7.53
N CYS A 474 -8.81 29.87 -6.49
CA CYS A 474 -9.79 30.32 -5.50
C CYS A 474 -9.34 31.58 -4.72
N THR A 475 -8.03 31.85 -4.63
CA THR A 475 -7.53 33.07 -3.96
C THR A 475 -7.63 34.33 -4.82
N CYS A 476 -7.79 34.20 -6.14
CA CYS A 476 -7.85 35.33 -7.06
C CYS A 476 -9.17 36.10 -7.04
N GLY A 477 -10.23 35.51 -6.48
CA GLY A 477 -11.55 36.14 -6.37
C GLY A 477 -11.64 37.21 -5.27
N GLY A 478 -10.69 37.26 -4.34
CA GLY A 478 -10.78 38.06 -3.11
C GLY A 478 -11.91 37.55 -2.20
N PHE A 479 -11.55 36.96 -1.06
CA PHE A 479 -12.50 36.79 0.04
C PHE A 479 -12.68 38.13 0.78
#